data_AF-A0A1I6K5G3-F1
#
_entry.id   AF-A0A1I6K5G3-F1
#
_cell.length_a   1.000
_cell.length_b   1.000
_cell.length_c   1.000
_cell.angle_alpha   90.00
_cell.angle_beta   90.00
_cell.angle_gamma   90.00
#
_symmetry.space_group_name_H-M   'P 1'
#
loop_
_entity.id
_entity.type
_entity.pdbx_description
1 polymer ?
#
loop_
_entity_poly.entity_id
_entity_poly.type
_entity_poly.pdbx_seq_one_letter_code
_entity_poly.pdbx_strand_id
1 'polypeptide(L)'
;MKKIVISFTLIAIIVIVWILRRYYFYCNSNLYFKESVDYQLRYYYGDKEIDCGKSDVERSKQGDLYCFIYSVELECDDVNFTAYNKMYDKSMLGGHLNRDDYFEVRDTYIRNIINAKNSGIKKYEIPIMESILDDKPDYVFVLDNNIDVITGYIKDILAFGINNNYRLDLWFEIVDKDGNKLTDSYAIMKACRSDKINYEGLDLFLDSLWN
;
A
#
# COMPACT_ATOMS: atom_id res chain seq x y z
N MET A 1 -31.80 -40.34 -28.21
CA MET A 1 -31.18 -39.18 -28.89
C MET A 1 -31.61 -37.83 -28.34
N LYS A 2 -32.89 -37.40 -28.41
CA LYS A 2 -33.32 -36.06 -27.93
C LYS A 2 -32.92 -35.73 -26.49
N LYS A 3 -33.09 -36.66 -25.54
CA LYS A 3 -32.70 -36.48 -24.13
C LYS A 3 -31.19 -36.30 -23.93
N ILE A 4 -30.37 -36.98 -24.75
CA ILE A 4 -28.90 -36.88 -24.70
C ILE A 4 -28.46 -35.51 -25.23
N VAL A 5 -29.04 -35.05 -26.35
CA VAL A 5 -28.79 -33.72 -26.92
C VAL A 5 -29.18 -32.61 -25.94
N ILE A 6 -30.37 -32.70 -25.32
CA ILE A 6 -30.81 -31.74 -24.29
C ILE A 6 -29.84 -31.69 -23.10
N SER A 7 -29.33 -32.84 -22.66
CA SER A 7 -28.38 -32.92 -21.53
C SER A 7 -27.04 -32.25 -21.87
N PHE A 8 -26.53 -32.47 -23.09
CA PHE A 8 -25.32 -31.80 -23.57
C PHE A 8 -25.51 -30.29 -23.72
N THR A 9 -26.64 -29.84 -24.26
CA THR A 9 -26.95 -28.41 -24.38
C THR A 9 -27.04 -27.75 -23.00
N LEU A 10 -27.65 -28.41 -22.01
CA LEU A 10 -27.74 -27.90 -20.65
C LEU A 10 -26.35 -27.76 -20.00
N ILE A 11 -25.49 -28.77 -20.15
CA ILE A 11 -24.11 -28.73 -19.63
C ILE A 11 -23.32 -27.60 -20.30
N ALA A 12 -23.43 -27.42 -21.62
CA ALA A 12 -22.77 -26.35 -22.34
C ALA A 12 -23.20 -24.95 -21.84
N ILE A 13 -24.51 -24.74 -21.60
CA ILE A 13 -25.02 -23.48 -21.05
C ILE A 13 -24.46 -23.24 -19.65
N ILE A 14 -24.42 -24.25 -18.78
CA ILE A 14 -23.86 -24.12 -17.43
C ILE A 14 -22.38 -23.71 -17.48
N VAL A 15 -21.59 -24.33 -18.36
CA VAL A 15 -20.17 -23.98 -18.54
C VAL A 15 -20.02 -22.55 -19.07
N ILE A 16 -20.81 -22.14 -20.07
CA ILE A 16 -20.79 -20.77 -20.61
C ILE A 16 -21.15 -19.75 -19.52
N VAL A 17 -22.22 -19.97 -18.76
CA VAL A 17 -22.64 -19.08 -17.66
C VAL A 17 -21.55 -18.99 -16.59
N TRP A 18 -20.89 -20.11 -16.27
CA TRP A 18 -19.79 -20.14 -15.30
C TRP A 18 -18.56 -19.35 -15.78
N ILE A 19 -18.18 -19.51 -17.05
CA ILE A 19 -17.10 -18.74 -17.68
C ILE A 19 -17.46 -17.25 -17.71
N LEU A 20 -18.66 -16.88 -18.18
CA LEU A 20 -19.10 -15.48 -18.27
C LEU A 20 -19.16 -14.80 -16.91
N ARG A 21 -19.65 -15.48 -15.86
CA ARG A 21 -19.61 -14.95 -14.48
C ARG A 21 -18.19 -14.68 -14.01
N ARG A 22 -17.27 -15.59 -14.31
CA ARG A 22 -15.86 -15.44 -13.96
C ARG A 22 -15.23 -14.24 -14.69
N TYR A 23 -15.48 -14.08 -15.99
CA TYR A 23 -15.02 -12.93 -16.77
C TYR A 23 -15.62 -11.61 -16.30
N TYR A 24 -16.94 -11.57 -16.05
CA TYR A 24 -17.63 -10.38 -15.52
C TYR A 24 -17.03 -9.91 -14.20
N PHE A 25 -16.72 -10.85 -13.31
CA PHE A 25 -16.07 -10.57 -12.03
C PHE A 25 -14.66 -9.96 -12.21
N TYR A 26 -13.83 -10.54 -13.08
CA TYR A 26 -12.49 -10.00 -13.36
C TYR A 26 -12.56 -8.59 -13.99
N CYS A 27 -13.50 -8.35 -14.91
CA CYS A 27 -13.65 -7.04 -15.56
C CYS A 27 -14.15 -5.96 -14.60
N ASN A 28 -15.17 -6.23 -13.77
CA ASN A 28 -15.69 -5.22 -12.84
C ASN A 28 -14.72 -4.91 -11.69
N SER A 29 -14.06 -5.93 -11.14
CA SER A 29 -13.08 -5.72 -10.06
C SER A 29 -11.90 -4.87 -10.54
N ASN A 30 -11.49 -5.05 -11.80
CA ASN A 30 -10.45 -4.23 -12.43
C ASN A 30 -10.86 -2.76 -12.63
N LEU A 31 -12.10 -2.48 -13.00
CA LEU A 31 -12.56 -1.10 -13.22
C LEU A 31 -12.65 -0.30 -11.91
N TYR A 32 -13.30 -0.84 -10.88
CA TYR A 32 -13.46 -0.14 -9.60
C TYR A 32 -12.15 0.03 -8.85
N PHE A 33 -11.25 -0.97 -8.90
CA PHE A 33 -9.92 -0.81 -8.33
C PHE A 33 -9.13 0.26 -9.05
N LYS A 34 -9.14 0.28 -10.39
CA LYS A 34 -8.40 1.28 -11.16
C LYS A 34 -8.85 2.68 -10.78
N GLU A 35 -10.16 2.91 -10.70
CA GLU A 35 -10.70 4.19 -10.23
C GLU A 35 -10.27 4.54 -8.81
N SER A 36 -10.21 3.55 -7.91
CA SER A 36 -9.73 3.75 -6.54
C SER A 36 -8.24 4.10 -6.49
N VAL A 37 -7.40 3.41 -7.25
CA VAL A 37 -5.96 3.70 -7.32
C VAL A 37 -5.73 5.05 -7.97
N ASP A 38 -6.35 5.33 -9.11
CA ASP A 38 -6.25 6.62 -9.78
C ASP A 38 -6.66 7.77 -8.82
N TYR A 39 -7.73 7.58 -8.04
CA TYR A 39 -8.16 8.58 -7.06
C TYR A 39 -7.16 8.77 -5.91
N GLN A 40 -6.64 7.69 -5.32
CA GLN A 40 -5.67 7.77 -4.22
C GLN A 40 -4.34 8.36 -4.68
N LEU A 41 -3.85 7.94 -5.84
CA LEU A 41 -2.59 8.45 -6.36
C LEU A 41 -2.71 9.93 -6.74
N ARG A 42 -3.84 10.38 -7.30
CA ARG A 42 -4.11 11.82 -7.47
C ARG A 42 -4.17 12.56 -6.14
N TYR A 43 -4.69 11.93 -5.09
CA TYR A 43 -4.72 12.52 -3.77
C TYR A 43 -3.31 12.71 -3.17
N TYR A 44 -2.43 11.71 -3.31
CA TYR A 44 -1.06 11.76 -2.78
C TYR A 44 -0.11 12.58 -3.64
N TYR A 45 -0.20 12.41 -4.96
CA TYR A 45 0.78 12.93 -5.92
C TYR A 45 0.25 14.06 -6.81
N GLY A 46 -1.01 14.46 -6.66
CA GLY A 46 -1.59 15.61 -7.36
C GLY A 46 -1.83 15.33 -8.85
N ASP A 47 -1.37 16.25 -9.69
CA ASP A 47 -1.59 16.24 -11.15
C ASP A 47 -0.51 15.44 -11.92
N LYS A 48 0.27 14.60 -11.24
CA LYS A 48 1.25 13.75 -11.92
C LYS A 48 0.56 12.82 -12.92
N GLU A 49 1.18 12.68 -14.08
CA GLU A 49 0.77 11.68 -15.07
C GLU A 49 1.27 10.31 -14.60
N ILE A 50 0.36 9.34 -14.54
CA ILE A 50 0.63 8.00 -14.04
C ILE A 50 0.19 7.00 -15.10
N ASP A 51 1.18 6.30 -15.65
CA ASP A 51 0.94 5.26 -16.63
C ASP A 51 0.61 3.95 -15.93
N CYS A 52 -0.49 3.33 -16.35
CA CYS A 52 -0.97 2.07 -15.80
C CYS A 52 -0.48 0.89 -16.64
N GLY A 53 0.33 0.03 -16.02
CA GLY A 53 0.82 -1.22 -16.57
C GLY A 53 -0.10 -2.40 -16.28
N LYS A 54 0.51 -3.56 -16.04
CA LYS A 54 -0.19 -4.81 -15.78
C LYS A 54 -0.80 -4.82 -14.38
N SER A 55 -2.00 -5.40 -14.25
CA SER A 55 -2.63 -5.67 -12.96
C SER A 55 -2.79 -7.16 -12.67
N ASP A 56 -2.82 -7.50 -11.38
CA ASP A 56 -3.05 -8.86 -10.89
C ASP A 56 -3.91 -8.85 -9.60
N VAL A 57 -4.50 -9.99 -9.29
CA VAL A 57 -5.30 -10.20 -8.07
C VAL A 57 -4.94 -11.52 -7.42
N GLU A 58 -4.24 -11.44 -6.30
CA GLU A 58 -4.00 -12.58 -5.42
C GLU A 58 -5.18 -12.81 -4.49
N ARG A 59 -5.46 -14.08 -4.19
CA ARG A 59 -6.60 -14.50 -3.37
C ARG A 59 -6.21 -15.57 -2.39
N SER A 60 -6.54 -15.38 -1.13
CA SER A 60 -6.31 -16.36 -0.07
C SER A 60 -7.49 -16.41 0.91
N LYS A 61 -7.79 -17.58 1.45
CA LYS A 61 -8.83 -17.72 2.48
C LYS A 61 -8.22 -17.44 3.85
N GLN A 62 -8.82 -16.51 4.60
CA GLN A 62 -8.42 -16.12 5.95
C GLN A 62 -9.62 -16.19 6.89
N GLY A 63 -9.70 -17.27 7.68
CA GLY A 63 -10.87 -17.56 8.51
C GLY A 63 -12.13 -17.74 7.67
N ASP A 64 -13.17 -16.97 7.99
CA ASP A 64 -14.47 -16.98 7.31
C ASP A 64 -14.54 -16.06 6.07
N LEU A 65 -13.46 -15.34 5.78
CA LEU A 65 -13.37 -14.39 4.67
C LEU A 65 -12.32 -14.83 3.65
N TYR A 66 -12.46 -14.32 2.44
CA TYR A 66 -11.45 -14.33 1.39
C TYR A 66 -10.76 -12.97 1.39
N CYS A 67 -9.44 -12.97 1.50
CA CYS A 67 -8.59 -11.80 1.30
C CYS A 67 -8.24 -11.69 -0.19
N PHE A 68 -8.37 -10.49 -0.72
CA PHE A 68 -8.01 -10.13 -2.09
C PHE A 68 -6.91 -9.08 -2.00
N ILE A 69 -5.81 -9.31 -2.69
CA ILE A 69 -4.75 -8.31 -2.85
C ILE A 69 -4.70 -8.01 -4.33
N TYR A 70 -5.18 -6.83 -4.68
CA TYR A 70 -5.01 -6.32 -6.02
C TYR A 70 -3.69 -5.59 -6.09
N SER A 71 -2.90 -5.83 -7.15
CA SER A 71 -1.72 -5.06 -7.48
C SER A 71 -1.79 -4.49 -8.90
N VAL A 72 -1.24 -3.29 -9.11
CA VAL A 72 -1.04 -2.69 -10.43
C VAL A 72 0.36 -2.12 -10.54
N GLU A 73 1.05 -2.46 -11.63
CA GLU A 73 2.32 -1.84 -12.02
C GLU A 73 2.04 -0.44 -12.57
N LEU A 74 2.82 0.54 -12.12
CA LEU A 74 2.64 1.95 -12.45
C LEU A 74 3.99 2.58 -12.78
N GLU A 75 3.95 3.62 -13.60
CA GLU A 75 5.12 4.43 -13.94
C GLU A 75 4.79 5.92 -13.79
N CYS A 76 5.67 6.67 -13.14
CA CYS A 76 5.54 8.11 -12.96
C CYS A 76 6.93 8.76 -12.76
N ASP A 77 7.25 9.82 -13.50
CA ASP A 77 8.55 10.50 -13.45
C ASP A 77 9.77 9.54 -13.56
N ASP A 78 9.74 8.60 -14.51
CA ASP A 78 10.74 7.53 -14.68
C ASP A 78 10.89 6.57 -13.48
N VAL A 79 9.99 6.63 -12.51
CA VAL A 79 9.93 5.70 -11.37
C VAL A 79 8.85 4.66 -11.64
N ASN A 80 9.29 3.41 -11.77
CA ASN A 80 8.40 2.25 -11.75
C ASN A 80 8.03 1.91 -10.31
N PHE A 81 6.75 1.69 -10.04
CA PHE A 81 6.24 1.34 -8.72
C PHE A 81 5.00 0.44 -8.83
N THR A 82 4.51 -0.02 -7.69
CA THR A 82 3.33 -0.89 -7.64
C THR A 82 2.39 -0.37 -6.57
N ALA A 83 1.12 -0.19 -6.92
CA ALA A 83 0.07 0.11 -5.97
C ALA A 83 -0.69 -1.17 -5.62
N TYR A 84 -1.08 -1.28 -4.35
CA TYR A 84 -1.77 -2.41 -3.78
C TYR A 84 -3.03 -1.95 -3.07
N ASN A 85 -4.10 -2.73 -3.18
CA ASN A 85 -5.29 -2.59 -2.36
C ASN A 85 -5.67 -3.95 -1.79
N LYS A 86 -5.93 -3.97 -0.49
CA LYS A 86 -6.30 -5.16 0.25
C LYS A 86 -7.78 -5.09 0.59
N MET A 87 -8.52 -6.13 0.23
CA MET A 87 -9.96 -6.21 0.43
C MET A 87 -10.36 -7.56 1.01
N TYR A 88 -11.51 -7.62 1.67
CA TYR A 88 -12.07 -8.86 2.22
C TYR A 88 -13.50 -9.09 1.74
N ASP A 89 -13.85 -10.35 1.46
CA ASP A 89 -15.23 -10.73 1.12
C ASP A 89 -15.59 -12.12 1.64
N LYS A 90 -16.87 -12.39 1.90
CA LYS A 90 -17.37 -13.72 2.26
C LYS A 90 -17.35 -14.70 1.07
N SER A 91 -17.34 -14.17 -0.16
CA SER A 91 -17.35 -14.97 -1.39
C SER A 91 -15.97 -15.02 -2.06
N MET A 92 -15.61 -16.19 -2.57
CA MET A 92 -14.38 -16.40 -3.37
C MET A 92 -14.37 -15.59 -4.69
N LEU A 93 -15.57 -15.28 -5.19
CA LEU A 93 -15.80 -14.41 -6.35
C LEU A 93 -16.48 -13.10 -5.89
N GLY A 94 -16.29 -12.74 -4.63
CA GLY A 94 -16.62 -11.44 -4.08
C GLY A 94 -15.45 -10.48 -4.22
N GLY A 95 -15.58 -9.27 -3.68
CA GLY A 95 -14.67 -8.16 -3.88
C GLY A 95 -15.47 -6.85 -3.91
N HIS A 96 -16.41 -6.71 -2.97
CA HIS A 96 -17.15 -5.47 -2.82
C HIS A 96 -16.28 -4.46 -2.08
N LEU A 97 -16.10 -3.26 -2.63
CA LEU A 97 -15.69 -2.11 -1.82
C LEU A 97 -16.84 -1.87 -0.83
N ASN A 98 -16.69 -2.18 0.46
CA ASN A 98 -17.59 -1.54 1.41
C ASN A 98 -17.29 -0.04 1.37
N ARG A 99 -18.33 0.77 1.60
CA ARG A 99 -18.18 2.23 1.66
C ARG A 99 -17.20 2.68 2.76
N ASP A 100 -16.91 1.80 3.72
CA ASP A 100 -15.92 2.00 4.78
C ASP A 100 -14.52 1.45 4.42
N ASP A 101 -14.39 0.69 3.32
CA ASP A 101 -13.11 0.17 2.77
C ASP A 101 -12.47 1.18 1.78
N TYR A 102 -13.09 2.35 1.62
CA TYR A 102 -12.43 3.46 0.96
C TYR A 102 -11.22 3.85 1.82
N PHE A 103 -10.04 3.96 1.20
CA PHE A 103 -8.79 4.48 1.77
C PHE A 103 -7.89 3.48 2.49
N GLU A 104 -7.17 2.63 1.73
CA GLU A 104 -5.77 2.29 2.06
C GLU A 104 -5.06 1.63 0.85
N VAL A 105 -5.06 2.34 -0.29
CA VAL A 105 -4.10 1.99 -1.35
C VAL A 105 -2.71 2.27 -0.79
N ARG A 106 -1.87 1.24 -0.75
CA ARG A 106 -0.46 1.32 -0.36
C ARG A 106 0.37 1.17 -1.62
N ASP A 107 1.41 1.96 -1.78
CA ASP A 107 2.28 1.84 -2.96
C ASP A 107 3.77 1.95 -2.63
N THR A 108 4.60 1.68 -3.63
CA THR A 108 6.06 1.67 -3.50
C THR A 108 6.74 2.90 -4.09
N TYR A 109 6.01 3.93 -4.50
CA TYR A 109 6.56 5.10 -5.20
C TYR A 109 7.61 5.84 -4.36
N ILE A 110 7.23 6.30 -3.16
CA ILE A 110 8.14 7.02 -2.27
C ILE A 110 9.26 6.09 -1.77
N ARG A 111 8.95 4.81 -1.49
CA ARG A 111 9.97 3.81 -1.14
C ARG A 111 11.05 3.73 -2.22
N ASN A 112 10.66 3.67 -3.50
CA ASN A 112 11.58 3.57 -4.63
C ASN A 112 12.41 4.85 -4.80
N ILE A 113 11.81 6.03 -4.62
CA ILE A 113 12.55 7.31 -4.65
C ILE A 113 13.62 7.36 -3.55
N ILE A 114 13.28 7.00 -2.32
CA ILE A 114 14.22 7.05 -1.19
C ILE A 114 15.29 5.98 -1.35
N ASN A 115 14.92 4.77 -1.75
CA ASN A 115 15.85 3.66 -1.99
C ASN A 115 16.87 3.96 -3.11
N ALA A 116 16.48 4.73 -4.13
CA ALA A 116 17.39 5.19 -5.18
C ALA A 116 18.41 6.21 -4.67
N LYS A 117 18.07 7.03 -3.68
CA LYS A 117 18.96 8.02 -3.06
C LYS A 117 19.85 7.42 -1.97
N ASN A 118 19.29 6.51 -1.17
CA ASN A 118 19.91 5.97 0.03
C ASN A 118 19.73 4.46 0.12
N SER A 119 20.55 3.70 -0.58
CA SER A 119 20.46 2.22 -0.58
C SER A 119 20.57 1.59 0.82
N GLY A 120 21.24 2.28 1.76
CA GLY A 120 21.38 1.85 3.15
C GLY A 120 20.06 1.80 3.94
N ILE A 121 19.01 2.49 3.50
CA ILE A 121 17.71 2.48 4.18
C ILE A 121 16.99 1.13 4.03
N LYS A 122 17.27 0.37 2.95
CA LYS A 122 16.62 -0.92 2.64
C LYS A 122 16.74 -1.94 3.77
N LYS A 123 17.77 -1.84 4.61
CA LYS A 123 17.95 -2.75 5.76
C LYS A 123 16.88 -2.57 6.84
N TYR A 124 16.18 -1.44 6.86
CA TYR A 124 15.09 -1.14 7.79
C TYR A 124 13.72 -1.36 7.16
N GLU A 125 13.65 -1.66 5.86
CA GLU A 125 12.41 -1.80 5.12
C GLU A 125 11.74 -3.14 5.44
N ILE A 126 10.47 -3.09 5.80
CA ILE A 126 9.60 -4.27 5.87
C ILE A 126 9.10 -4.57 4.45
N PRO A 127 9.15 -5.84 4.00
CA PRO A 127 8.61 -6.22 2.70
C PRO A 127 7.19 -5.69 2.51
N ILE A 128 6.91 -5.03 1.39
CA ILE A 128 5.62 -4.34 1.15
C ILE A 128 4.43 -5.28 1.38
N MET A 129 4.54 -6.54 0.97
CA MET A 129 3.50 -7.54 1.16
C MET A 129 3.26 -7.89 2.62
N GLU A 130 4.30 -7.96 3.45
CA GLU A 130 4.14 -8.15 4.90
C GLU A 130 3.49 -6.92 5.53
N SER A 131 3.88 -5.72 5.10
CA SER A 131 3.29 -4.47 5.57
C SER A 131 1.79 -4.39 5.27
N ILE A 132 1.36 -4.79 4.07
CA ILE A 132 -0.04 -4.84 3.67
C ILE A 132 -0.82 -5.94 4.40
N LEU A 133 -0.27 -7.15 4.45
CA LEU A 133 -0.98 -8.31 4.99
C LEU A 133 -1.13 -8.27 6.51
N ASP A 134 -0.08 -7.83 7.20
CA ASP A 134 0.02 -7.88 8.65
C ASP A 134 -0.21 -6.51 9.32
N ASP A 135 -0.53 -5.47 8.55
CA ASP A 135 -0.69 -4.10 9.05
C ASP A 135 0.55 -3.63 9.83
N LYS A 136 1.73 -3.83 9.21
CA LYS A 136 3.04 -3.45 9.77
C LYS A 136 3.54 -2.15 9.15
N PRO A 137 4.42 -1.40 9.84
CA PRO A 137 5.08 -0.23 9.27
C PRO A 137 5.88 -0.56 8.00
N ASP A 138 6.12 0.45 7.17
CA ASP A 138 7.02 0.33 6.02
C ASP A 138 8.48 0.18 6.41
N TYR A 139 8.87 0.91 7.47
CA TYR A 139 10.23 0.91 7.98
C TYR A 139 10.24 0.76 9.51
N VAL A 140 11.19 -0.01 10.01
CA VAL A 140 11.47 -0.12 11.45
C VAL A 140 12.92 0.26 11.70
N PHE A 141 13.11 1.42 12.34
CA PHE A 141 14.43 1.91 12.72
C PHE A 141 14.77 1.44 14.13
N VAL A 142 15.77 0.57 14.24
CA VAL A 142 16.32 0.16 15.54
C VAL A 142 17.33 1.23 15.97
N LEU A 143 17.04 1.89 17.10
CA LEU A 143 17.91 2.88 17.68
C LEU A 143 19.17 2.22 18.23
N ASP A 144 20.25 2.35 17.48
CA ASP A 144 21.59 1.92 17.86
C ASP A 144 22.58 3.10 17.80
N ASN A 145 23.86 2.82 17.65
CA ASN A 145 24.92 3.84 17.62
C ASN A 145 24.91 4.69 16.32
N ASN A 146 23.92 4.55 15.43
CA ASN A 146 23.83 5.25 14.15
C ASN A 146 22.72 6.33 14.10
N ILE A 147 22.55 7.10 15.19
CA ILE A 147 21.50 8.12 15.33
C ILE A 147 21.48 9.09 14.15
N ASP A 148 22.63 9.67 13.77
CA ASP A 148 22.70 10.65 12.68
C ASP A 148 22.21 10.09 11.34
N VAL A 149 22.51 8.80 11.08
CA VAL A 149 22.10 8.10 9.87
C VAL A 149 20.58 7.87 9.87
N ILE A 150 20.03 7.42 11.01
CA ILE A 150 18.58 7.20 11.18
C ILE A 150 17.82 8.53 11.04
N THR A 151 18.31 9.60 11.66
CA THR A 151 17.75 10.95 11.53
C THR A 151 17.75 11.41 10.07
N GLY A 152 18.81 11.15 9.32
CA GLY A 152 18.87 11.41 7.88
C GLY A 152 17.76 10.69 7.10
N TYR A 153 17.57 9.40 7.36
CA TYR A 153 16.52 8.61 6.71
C TYR A 153 15.11 9.07 7.07
N ILE A 154 14.86 9.43 8.33
CA ILE A 154 13.58 9.99 8.75
C ILE A 154 13.30 11.32 8.03
N LYS A 155 14.31 12.20 7.92
CA LYS A 155 14.18 13.46 7.18
C LYS A 155 13.84 13.22 5.71
N ASP A 156 14.48 12.25 5.06
CA ASP A 156 14.16 11.88 3.67
C ASP A 156 12.72 11.38 3.55
N ILE A 157 12.26 10.49 4.44
CA ILE A 157 10.87 10.01 4.45
C ILE A 157 9.89 11.17 4.62
N LEU A 158 10.13 12.08 5.57
CA LEU A 158 9.24 13.21 5.81
C LEU A 158 9.26 14.21 4.63
N ALA A 159 10.40 14.41 3.99
CA ALA A 159 10.52 15.32 2.85
C ALA A 159 9.76 14.84 1.61
N PHE A 160 9.75 13.52 1.33
CA PHE A 160 9.10 12.96 0.14
C PHE A 160 7.70 12.38 0.42
N GLY A 161 7.46 11.86 1.62
CA GLY A 161 6.23 11.17 1.96
C GLY A 161 5.09 12.09 2.40
N ILE A 162 5.35 13.39 2.64
CA ILE A 162 4.27 14.31 3.01
C ILE A 162 3.58 14.85 1.76
N ASN A 163 2.26 14.64 1.69
CA ASN A 163 1.43 15.11 0.60
C ASN A 163 0.84 16.52 0.86
N ASN A 164 0.04 17.00 -0.10
CA ASN A 164 -0.60 18.33 -0.08
C ASN A 164 -1.54 18.59 1.12
N ASN A 165 -1.95 17.55 1.85
CA ASN A 165 -2.82 17.65 3.04
C ASN A 165 -2.07 17.40 4.35
N TYR A 166 -0.73 17.45 4.34
CA TYR A 166 0.12 17.15 5.49
C TYR A 166 -0.13 15.75 6.06
N ARG A 167 -0.52 14.79 5.21
CA ARG A 167 -0.54 13.37 5.54
C ARG A 167 0.74 12.73 5.05
N LEU A 168 1.27 11.83 5.86
CA LEU A 168 2.45 11.06 5.53
C LEU A 168 2.03 9.74 4.88
N ASP A 169 2.56 9.48 3.68
CA ASP A 169 2.29 8.30 2.85
C ASP A 169 3.02 7.03 3.36
N LEU A 170 4.16 7.23 4.01
CA LEU A 170 4.97 6.16 4.60
C LEU A 170 4.82 6.10 6.13
N TRP A 171 4.45 4.94 6.65
CA TRP A 171 4.48 4.65 8.07
C TRP A 171 5.82 4.06 8.47
N PHE A 172 6.43 4.60 9.53
CA PHE A 172 7.62 4.00 10.13
C PHE A 172 7.54 4.02 11.66
N GLU A 173 8.28 3.10 12.27
CA GLU A 173 8.45 3.00 13.73
C GLU A 173 9.92 3.13 14.11
N ILE A 174 10.15 3.66 15.31
CA ILE A 174 11.47 3.70 15.94
C ILE A 174 11.38 2.85 17.20
N VAL A 175 12.28 1.88 17.32
CA VAL A 175 12.33 0.93 18.43
C VAL A 175 13.70 0.99 19.11
N ASP A 176 13.78 0.59 20.38
CA ASP A 176 15.05 0.40 21.07
C ASP A 176 15.74 -0.91 20.62
N LYS A 177 16.92 -1.20 21.21
CA LYS A 177 17.71 -2.41 20.89
C LYS A 177 17.01 -3.72 21.27
N ASP A 178 16.04 -3.66 22.18
CA ASP A 178 15.24 -4.80 22.64
C ASP A 178 13.95 -4.95 21.82
N GLY A 179 13.70 -4.03 20.88
CA GLY A 179 12.51 -4.01 20.02
C GLY A 179 11.31 -3.31 20.63
N ASN A 180 11.45 -2.62 21.77
CA ASN A 180 10.35 -1.85 22.34
C ASN A 180 10.16 -0.55 21.56
N LYS A 181 8.92 -0.25 21.19
CA LYS A 181 8.56 0.97 20.46
C LYS A 181 8.85 2.22 21.29
N LEU A 182 9.65 3.12 20.72
CA LEU A 182 9.95 4.43 21.26
C LEU A 182 8.98 5.49 20.70
N THR A 183 8.79 5.50 19.39
CA THR A 183 7.86 6.40 18.69
C THR A 183 7.48 5.86 17.32
N ASP A 184 6.60 6.57 16.62
CA ASP A 184 6.26 6.33 15.23
C ASP A 184 6.16 7.63 14.42
N SER A 185 6.01 7.45 13.12
CA SER A 185 5.91 8.54 12.17
C SER A 185 4.71 9.47 12.42
N TYR A 186 3.61 8.96 13.00
CA TYR A 186 2.44 9.76 13.35
C TYR A 186 2.73 10.71 14.53
N ALA A 187 3.35 10.20 15.59
CA ALA A 187 3.76 11.00 16.74
C ALA A 187 4.77 12.08 16.35
N ILE A 188 5.75 11.73 15.50
CA ILE A 188 6.73 12.68 14.95
C ILE A 188 6.02 13.75 14.12
N MET A 189 5.14 13.35 13.19
CA MET A 189 4.37 14.28 12.37
C MET A 189 3.52 15.24 13.21
N LYS A 190 2.89 14.74 14.28
CA LYS A 190 2.13 15.56 15.21
C LYS A 190 2.99 16.56 15.97
N ALA A 191 4.20 16.17 16.39
CA ALA A 191 5.14 17.05 17.06
C ALA A 191 5.72 18.12 16.12
N CYS A 192 5.90 17.78 14.84
CA CYS A 192 6.46 18.66 13.81
C CYS A 192 5.42 19.57 13.13
N ARG A 193 4.13 19.48 13.51
CA ARG A 193 3.04 20.19 12.83
C ARG A 193 3.14 21.71 13.01
N SER A 194 3.59 22.35 11.94
CA SER A 194 3.27 23.73 11.53
C SER A 194 2.84 23.70 10.06
N ASP A 195 2.44 24.82 9.45
CA ASP A 195 2.07 24.88 8.01
C ASP A 195 3.24 24.47 7.07
N LYS A 196 4.42 24.18 7.63
CA LYS A 196 5.56 23.51 6.98
C LYS A 196 6.18 22.50 7.97
N ILE A 197 6.90 21.49 7.49
CA ILE A 197 7.74 20.67 8.37
C ILE A 197 8.78 21.58 9.02
N ASN A 198 8.72 21.72 10.34
CA ASN A 198 9.76 22.40 11.09
C ASN A 198 10.90 21.41 11.36
N TYR A 199 11.92 21.38 10.50
CA TYR A 199 13.08 20.49 10.66
C TYR A 199 13.88 20.77 11.95
N GLU A 200 13.89 22.02 12.44
CA GLU A 200 14.51 22.35 13.73
C GLU A 200 13.72 21.75 14.89
N GLY A 201 12.38 21.79 14.82
CA GLY A 201 11.50 21.11 15.77
C GLY A 201 11.60 19.58 15.71
N LEU A 202 11.83 19.02 14.51
CA LEU A 202 12.10 17.59 14.31
C LEU A 202 13.41 17.20 14.99
N ASP A 203 14.48 17.96 14.79
CA ASP A 203 15.79 17.69 15.39
C ASP A 203 15.69 17.72 16.93
N LEU A 204 15.06 18.75 17.50
CA LEU A 204 14.82 18.83 18.95
C LEU A 204 13.96 17.67 19.48
N PHE A 205 12.93 17.26 18.75
CA PHE A 205 12.09 16.14 19.14
C PHE A 205 12.86 14.82 19.13
N LEU A 206 13.60 14.56 18.04
CA LEU A 206 14.42 13.36 17.92
C LEU A 206 15.53 13.36 18.99
N ASP A 207 16.22 14.47 19.21
CA ASP A 207 17.23 14.61 20.27
C ASP A 207 16.67 14.33 21.67
N SER A 208 15.41 14.68 21.93
CA SER A 208 14.74 14.35 23.20
C SER A 208 14.43 12.87 23.38
N LEU A 209 14.35 12.09 22.29
CA LEU A 209 14.18 10.64 22.34
C LEU A 209 15.51 9.90 22.51
N TRP A 210 16.61 10.54 22.14
CA TRP A 210 17.95 9.95 22.15
C TRP A 210 18.69 10.10 23.49
N ASN A 211 18.28 11.08 24.32
CA ASN A 211 18.88 11.44 25.61
C ASN A 211 18.01 10.98 26.79
#